data_AF-A0A268R1W7-F1
#
_entry.id   AF-A0A268R1W7-F1
#
_cell.length_a   1.000
_cell.length_b   1.000
_cell.length_c   1.000
_cell.angle_alpha   90.00
_cell.angle_beta   90.00
_cell.angle_gamma   90.00
#
_symmetry.space_group_name_H-M   'P 1'
#
loop_
_entity.id
_entity.type
_entity.pdbx_description
1 polymer ?
#
loop_
_entity_poly.entity_id
_entity_poly.type
_entity_poly.pdbx_seq_one_letter_code
_entity_poly.pdbx_strand_id
1 'polypeptide(L)'
;GVGISLSGLASAVANAGGIGIISGTGISIEELRQHIRKARASIKGEGYIGVNVLFAMNDFAEKMKAAIEEKVDFIISGAGIS
;
A
#
# COMPACT_ATOMS: atom_id res chain seq x y z
N GLY A 1 -12.45 1.68 3.27
CA GLY A 1 -11.66 0.98 2.25
C GLY A 1 -10.89 -0.19 2.84
N VAL A 2 -11.59 -1.17 3.40
CA VAL A 2 -10.97 -2.41 3.93
C VAL A 2 -10.84 -3.39 2.77
N GLY A 3 -9.62 -3.77 2.41
CA GLY A 3 -9.35 -4.85 1.43
C GLY A 3 -9.71 -4.59 -0.04
N ILE A 4 -10.21 -3.40 -0.40
CA ILE A 4 -10.66 -3.10 -1.78
C ILE A 4 -9.47 -2.85 -2.73
N SER A 5 -8.38 -2.29 -2.20
CA SER A 5 -7.18 -1.93 -2.98
C SER A 5 -5.99 -2.74 -2.47
N LEU A 6 -5.97 -4.03 -2.83
CA LEU A 6 -4.82 -4.91 -2.60
C LEU A 6 -3.94 -4.97 -3.86
N SER A 7 -2.99 -5.91 -3.89
CA SER A 7 -1.96 -5.98 -4.94
C SER A 7 -2.49 -5.99 -6.37
N GLY A 8 -3.63 -6.63 -6.63
CA GLY A 8 -4.21 -6.72 -7.97
C GLY A 8 -4.61 -5.35 -8.52
N LEU A 9 -5.46 -4.62 -7.81
CA LEU A 9 -5.89 -3.28 -8.23
C LEU A 9 -4.71 -2.30 -8.29
N ALA A 10 -3.83 -2.34 -7.28
CA ALA A 10 -2.66 -1.46 -7.26
C ALA A 10 -1.75 -1.67 -8.48
N SER A 11 -1.46 -2.94 -8.83
CA SER A 11 -0.67 -3.26 -10.03
C SER A 11 -1.39 -2.90 -11.34
N ALA A 12 -2.71 -3.04 -11.42
CA ALA A 12 -3.48 -2.69 -12.60
C ALA A 12 -3.42 -1.18 -12.88
N VAL A 13 -3.59 -0.36 -11.83
CA VAL A 13 -3.46 1.10 -11.93
C VAL A 13 -2.05 1.51 -12.32
N ALA A 14 -1.02 0.93 -11.70
CA ALA A 14 0.37 1.20 -12.05
C ALA A 14 0.69 0.78 -13.51
N ASN A 15 0.17 -0.35 -13.99
CA ASN A 15 0.31 -0.77 -15.38
C ASN A 15 -0.37 0.17 -16.39
N ALA A 16 -1.41 0.89 -15.96
CA ALA A 16 -2.03 1.94 -16.75
C ALA A 16 -1.25 3.28 -16.72
N GLY A 17 -0.06 3.31 -16.10
CA GLY A 17 0.75 4.53 -15.94
C GLY A 17 0.33 5.40 -14.76
N GLY A 18 -0.56 4.90 -13.90
CA GLY A 18 -1.06 5.63 -12.74
C GLY A 18 -0.33 5.32 -11.45
N ILE A 19 -0.97 5.74 -10.35
CA ILE A 19 -0.49 5.55 -8.98
C ILE A 19 -1.38 4.52 -8.28
N GLY A 20 -0.87 3.30 -8.09
CA GLY A 20 -1.55 2.22 -7.38
C GLY A 20 -1.39 2.35 -5.87
N ILE A 21 -2.49 2.35 -5.12
CA ILE A 21 -2.47 2.47 -3.66
C ILE A 21 -2.89 1.15 -3.03
N ILE A 22 -2.09 0.66 -2.07
CA ILE A 22 -2.43 -0.48 -1.22
C ILE A 22 -2.96 0.03 0.12
N SER A 23 -4.14 -0.41 0.53
CA SER A 23 -4.71 -0.05 1.83
C SER A 23 -4.07 -0.87 2.95
N GLY A 24 -3.36 -0.22 3.87
CA GLY A 24 -2.80 -0.85 5.06
C GLY A 24 -3.81 -1.05 6.20
N THR A 25 -5.06 -0.60 6.03
CA THR A 25 -6.11 -0.74 7.04
C THR A 25 -6.78 -2.10 6.95
N GLY A 26 -6.97 -2.76 8.09
CA GLY A 26 -7.67 -4.05 8.16
C GLY A 26 -6.87 -5.24 7.60
N ILE A 27 -5.56 -5.07 7.40
CA ILE A 27 -4.62 -6.15 7.10
C ILE A 27 -3.44 -6.11 8.07
N SER A 28 -2.82 -7.26 8.31
CA SER A 28 -1.60 -7.37 9.10
C SER A 28 -0.40 -6.75 8.38
N ILE A 29 0.66 -6.51 9.15
CA ILE A 29 1.95 -6.01 8.66
C ILE A 29 2.59 -6.97 7.63
N GLU A 30 2.43 -8.28 7.80
CA GLU A 30 2.97 -9.28 6.87
C GLU A 30 2.15 -9.31 5.56
N GLU A 31 0.82 -9.25 5.65
CA GLU A 31 -0.04 -9.13 4.47
C GLU A 31 0.26 -7.86 3.68
N LEU A 32 0.53 -6.74 4.35
CA LEU A 32 0.95 -5.50 3.71
C LEU A 32 2.22 -5.71 2.87
N ARG A 33 3.27 -6.32 3.45
CA ARG A 33 4.50 -6.64 2.71
C ARG A 33 4.24 -7.55 1.52
N GLN A 34 3.47 -8.62 1.73
CA GLN A 34 3.13 -9.55 0.67
C GLN A 34 2.40 -8.87 -0.48
N HIS A 35 1.46 -7.96 -0.20
CA HIS A 35 0.77 -7.22 -1.24
C HIS A 35 1.66 -6.21 -1.96
N ILE A 36 2.56 -5.52 -1.25
CA ILE A 36 3.53 -4.62 -1.90
C ILE A 36 4.41 -5.41 -2.89
N ARG A 37 4.98 -6.53 -2.45
CA ARG A 37 5.82 -7.40 -3.29
C ARG A 37 5.05 -7.97 -4.48
N LYS A 38 3.84 -8.48 -4.25
CA LYS A 38 2.98 -9.02 -5.32
C LYS A 38 2.60 -7.93 -6.34
N ALA A 39 2.28 -6.72 -5.87
CA ALA A 39 1.97 -5.60 -6.75
C ALA A 39 3.18 -5.26 -7.61
N ARG A 40 4.35 -5.03 -7.00
CA ARG A 40 5.60 -4.73 -7.71
C ARG A 40 5.97 -5.80 -8.73
N ALA A 41 5.87 -7.09 -8.39
CA ALA A 41 6.16 -8.19 -9.30
C ALA A 41 5.19 -8.27 -10.51
N SER A 42 3.99 -7.68 -10.39
CA SER A 42 2.96 -7.70 -11.43
C SER A 42 2.98 -6.45 -12.32
N ILE A 43 3.84 -5.47 -12.02
CA ILE A 43 3.98 -4.25 -12.81
C ILE A 43 4.95 -4.50 -13.96
N LYS A 44 4.50 -4.15 -15.16
CA LYS A 44 5.24 -4.19 -16.42
C LYS A 44 5.37 -2.79 -17.06
N GLY A 45 4.59 -1.82 -16.58
CA GLY A 45 4.60 -0.42 -17.04
C GLY A 45 5.42 0.52 -16.13
N GLU A 46 5.25 1.82 -16.31
CA GLU A 46 6.00 2.88 -15.61
C GLU A 46 5.25 3.53 -14.44
N GLY A 47 4.23 2.87 -13.89
CA GLY A 47 3.46 3.41 -12.76
C GLY A 47 4.11 3.19 -11.39
N TYR A 48 3.54 3.84 -10.39
CA TYR A 48 4.05 3.87 -9.01
C TYR A 48 3.14 3.09 -8.06
N ILE A 49 3.71 2.60 -6.96
CA ILE A 49 3.01 1.95 -5.86
C ILE A 49 3.24 2.72 -4.56
N GLY A 50 2.15 3.01 -3.87
CA GLY A 50 2.18 3.52 -2.51
C GLY A 50 1.23 2.79 -1.60
N VAL A 51 1.24 3.20 -0.34
CA VAL A 51 0.35 2.65 0.70
C VAL A 51 -0.41 3.76 1.40
N ASN A 52 -1.61 3.44 1.87
CA ASN A 52 -2.37 4.29 2.78
C ASN A 52 -2.43 3.64 4.16
N VAL A 53 -1.89 4.32 5.18
CA VAL A 53 -1.90 3.87 6.57
C VAL A 53 -2.63 4.93 7.41
N LEU A 54 -3.61 4.51 8.22
CA LEU A 54 -4.33 5.45 9.10
C LEU A 54 -3.56 5.65 10.39
N PHE A 55 -3.28 6.91 10.73
CA PHE A 55 -2.57 7.28 11.96
C PHE A 55 -3.26 6.79 13.24
N ALA A 56 -4.59 6.68 13.22
CA ALA A 56 -5.40 6.24 14.35
C ALA A 56 -5.28 4.73 14.67
N MET A 57 -4.50 3.96 13.89
CA MET A 57 -4.30 2.53 14.12
C MET A 57 -3.14 2.28 15.09
N ASN A 58 -3.33 1.30 15.98
CA ASN A 58 -2.31 0.91 16.97
C ASN A 58 -0.99 0.41 16.34
N ASP A 59 -1.02 -0.04 15.08
CA ASP A 59 0.12 -0.59 14.33
C ASP A 59 0.66 0.36 13.26
N PHE A 60 0.33 1.66 13.36
CA PHE A 60 0.73 2.67 12.39
C PHE A 60 2.24 2.71 12.16
N ALA A 61 3.04 2.79 13.24
CA ALA A 61 4.49 2.95 13.16
C ALA A 61 5.16 1.74 12.48
N GLU A 62 4.73 0.53 12.83
CA GLU A 62 5.24 -0.71 12.26
C GLU A 62 4.86 -0.85 10.78
N LYS A 63 3.65 -0.44 10.40
CA LYS A 63 3.22 -0.42 8.99
C LYS A 63 3.96 0.61 8.16
N MET A 64 4.20 1.80 8.72
CA MET A 64 5.05 2.82 8.09
C MET A 64 6.46 2.26 7.86
N LYS A 65 7.06 1.65 8.88
CA LYS A 65 8.38 1.03 8.79
C LYS A 65 8.40 -0.06 7.72
N ALA A 66 7.40 -0.95 7.71
CA ALA A 66 7.28 -2.00 6.71
C ALA A 66 7.19 -1.45 5.28
N ALA A 67 6.41 -0.40 5.06
CA ALA A 67 6.28 0.23 3.74
C ALA A 67 7.60 0.86 3.27
N ILE A 68 8.32 1.52 4.18
CA ILE A 68 9.65 2.10 3.90
C ILE A 68 10.66 1.00 3.56
N GLU A 69 10.69 -0.09 4.32
CA GLU A 69 11.58 -1.24 4.07
C GLU A 69 11.31 -1.90 2.71
N GLU A 70 10.05 -2.01 2.31
CA GLU A 70 9.64 -2.49 0.97
C GLU A 70 9.81 -1.44 -0.14
N LYS A 71 10.35 -0.27 0.20
CA LYS A 71 10.69 0.83 -0.70
C LYS A 71 9.51 1.26 -1.56
N VAL A 72 8.32 1.43 -0.98
CA VAL A 72 7.19 2.01 -1.73
C VAL A 72 7.52 3.42 -2.23
N ASP A 73 6.91 3.85 -3.33
CA ASP A 73 7.26 5.10 -3.99
C ASP A 73 6.72 6.32 -3.23
N PHE A 74 5.62 6.14 -2.48
CA PHE A 74 5.07 7.15 -1.58
C PHE A 74 4.20 6.49 -0.50
N ILE A 75 3.96 7.24 0.58
CA ILE A 75 3.08 6.82 1.67
C ILE A 75 2.07 7.93 1.94
N ILE A 76 0.81 7.56 2.03
CA ILE A 76 -0.27 8.42 2.49
C ILE A 76 -0.56 8.06 3.95
N SER A 77 -0.48 9.06 4.82
CA SER A 77 -0.94 8.96 6.21
C SER A 77 -2.24 9.73 6.35
N GLY A 78 -3.35 9.02 6.46
CA GLY A 78 -4.63 9.63 6.76
C GLY A 78 -4.78 9.87 8.26
N ALA A 79 -5.26 11.06 8.66
CA ALA A 79 -5.81 11.25 9.99
C ALA A 79 -7.18 10.59 10.02
N GLY A 80 -7.33 9.47 10.74
CA GLY A 80 -8.64 8.93 11.08
C GLY A 80 -9.32 9.86 12.07
N ILE A 81 -9.76 11.03 11.62
CA ILE A 81 -10.63 11.92 12.39
C ILE A 81 -12.01 11.27 12.38
N SER A 82 -12.46 10.83 13.55
CA SER A 82 -13.88 10.68 13.87
C SER A 82 -14.40 11.98 14.46
#